data_AF-Q47837-F1
#
_entry.id   AF-Q47837-F1
#
_cell.length_a   1.000
_cell.length_b   1.000
_cell.length_c   1.000
_cell.angle_alpha   90.00
_cell.angle_beta   90.00
_cell.angle_gamma   90.00
#
_symmetry.space_group_name_H-M   'P 1'
#
loop_
_entity.id
_entity.type
_entity.pdbx_description
1 polymer ?
#
loop_
_entity_poly.entity_id
_entity_poly.type
_entity_poly.pdbx_seq_one_letter_code
_entity_poly.pdbx_strand_id
1 'polypeptide(L)'
;MAKQKIRFNYFEPQLIIENNDLVKWDMKKFLDAILNNKKTFDASVFLGDEISDLEWNSCDYDSSNDIYYIQLSKLRSKNIPSRKRINHDKEDINLADDEYLGEFNLLVYDPKVQALIVQSNFYGLTTKQIALALTGLRQKVNKINGTSDGDIPYVVHLSPVIDSNAINKVLNNEIYRKVTIKGADYNAIADSDLNSQLLNKTID
;
A
#
# COMPACT_ATOMS: atom_id res chain seq x y z
N MET A 1 28.79 -4.83 4.79
CA MET A 1 27.33 -5.06 4.92
C MET A 1 26.61 -4.16 3.93
N ALA A 2 25.64 -4.68 3.17
CA ALA A 2 24.86 -3.84 2.26
C ALA A 2 23.97 -2.89 3.07
N LYS A 3 24.05 -1.58 2.81
CA LYS A 3 23.23 -0.57 3.50
C LYS A 3 21.79 -0.68 3.00
N GLN A 4 20.93 -1.35 3.76
CA GLN A 4 19.52 -1.47 3.43
C GLN A 4 18.86 -0.09 3.55
N LYS A 5 18.48 0.50 2.41
CA LYS A 5 17.77 1.79 2.41
C LYS A 5 16.30 1.53 2.69
N ILE A 6 15.87 1.81 3.91
CA ILE A 6 14.45 1.88 4.26
C ILE A 6 13.89 3.17 3.66
N ARG A 7 12.77 3.08 2.95
CA ARG A 7 12.08 4.23 2.36
C ARG A 7 10.77 4.46 3.10
N PHE A 8 10.51 5.71 3.45
CA PHE A 8 9.22 6.16 3.97
C PHE A 8 8.56 7.05 2.92
N ASN A 9 7.27 6.85 2.72
CA ASN A 9 6.44 7.73 1.90
C ASN A 9 5.44 8.44 2.82
N TYR A 10 5.12 9.68 2.50
CA TYR A 10 4.27 10.53 3.32
C TYR A 10 3.00 10.82 2.52
N PHE A 11 1.84 10.69 3.16
CA PHE A 11 0.55 10.88 2.53
C PHE A 11 -0.36 11.76 3.40
N GLU A 12 -1.18 12.57 2.74
CA GLU A 12 -2.39 13.14 3.31
C GLU A 12 -3.54 12.14 3.02
N PRO A 13 -4.06 11.45 4.05
CA PRO A 13 -5.20 10.57 3.89
C PRO A 13 -6.45 11.39 3.56
N GLN A 14 -7.16 10.96 2.52
CA GLN A 14 -8.37 11.58 2.02
C GLN A 14 -9.43 10.50 1.79
N LEU A 15 -10.70 10.91 1.72
CA LEU A 15 -11.81 10.09 1.27
C LEU A 15 -12.26 10.61 -0.08
N ILE A 16 -12.42 9.69 -1.03
CA ILE A 16 -13.21 9.91 -2.24
C ILE A 16 -14.67 9.71 -1.83
N ILE A 17 -15.43 10.80 -1.88
CA ILE A 17 -16.85 10.82 -1.53
C ILE A 17 -17.72 10.87 -2.80
N GLU A 18 -19.02 11.12 -2.63
CA GLU A 18 -19.94 11.35 -3.73
C GLU A 18 -19.42 12.41 -4.72
N ASN A 19 -19.74 12.25 -6.00
CA ASN A 19 -19.22 13.08 -7.10
C ASN A 19 -17.70 13.04 -7.30
N ASN A 20 -17.00 12.07 -6.68
CA ASN A 20 -15.55 11.90 -6.78
C ASN A 20 -14.75 13.07 -6.17
N ASP A 21 -15.37 13.78 -5.22
CA ASP A 21 -14.71 14.83 -4.44
C ASP A 21 -13.73 14.21 -3.43
N LEU A 22 -12.63 14.91 -3.17
CA LEU A 22 -11.61 14.51 -2.21
C LEU A 22 -11.73 15.35 -0.93
N VAL A 23 -11.99 14.68 0.19
CA VAL A 23 -12.09 15.31 1.50
C VAL A 23 -11.02 14.77 2.43
N LYS A 24 -10.32 15.65 3.16
CA LYS A 24 -9.33 15.23 4.15
C LYS A 24 -9.94 14.29 5.18
N TRP A 25 -9.21 13.23 5.51
CA TRP A 25 -9.66 12.21 6.45
C TRP A 25 -8.84 12.26 7.74
N ASP A 26 -9.50 12.67 8.82
CA ASP A 26 -8.95 12.47 10.15
C ASP A 26 -9.11 10.99 10.56
N MET A 27 -7.97 10.29 10.64
CA MET A 27 -7.93 8.86 10.97
C MET A 27 -8.04 8.60 12.47
N LYS A 28 -8.00 9.62 13.34
CA LYS A 28 -7.94 9.43 14.79
C LYS A 28 -9.07 8.57 15.35
N LYS A 29 -10.33 8.96 15.09
CA LYS A 29 -11.51 8.20 15.56
C LYS A 29 -11.53 6.77 15.04
N PHE A 30 -11.07 6.58 13.81
CA PHE A 30 -10.97 5.27 13.17
C PHE A 30 -9.92 4.39 13.87
N LEU A 31 -8.74 4.93 14.14
CA LEU A 31 -7.65 4.23 14.82
C LEU A 31 -8.01 3.93 16.28
N ASP A 32 -8.60 4.89 16.99
CA ASP A 32 -9.12 4.67 18.35
C ASP A 32 -10.13 3.51 18.38
N ALA A 33 -11.06 3.46 17.41
CA ALA A 33 -12.04 2.38 17.33
C ALA A 33 -11.39 1.02 17.10
N ILE A 34 -10.38 0.92 16.25
CA ILE A 34 -9.63 -0.32 16.03
C ILE A 34 -8.91 -0.75 17.31
N LEU A 35 -8.15 0.14 17.94
CA LEU A 35 -7.33 -0.17 19.10
C LEU A 35 -8.19 -0.54 20.32
N ASN A 36 -9.32 0.13 20.52
CA ASN A 36 -10.25 -0.18 21.60
C ASN A 36 -10.97 -1.54 21.42
N ASN A 37 -11.00 -2.08 20.19
CA ASN A 37 -11.68 -3.34 19.87
C ASN A 37 -10.70 -4.48 19.49
N LYS A 38 -9.41 -4.34 19.81
CA LYS A 38 -8.31 -5.25 19.44
C LYS A 38 -8.56 -6.76 19.63
N LYS A 39 -9.36 -7.15 20.63
CA LYS A 39 -9.65 -8.57 20.94
C LYS A 39 -10.77 -9.19 20.08
N THR A 40 -11.64 -8.37 19.51
CA THR A 40 -12.87 -8.81 18.85
C THR A 40 -13.00 -8.29 17.43
N PHE A 41 -12.14 -7.36 17.03
CA PHE A 41 -12.15 -6.78 15.70
C PHE A 41 -11.52 -7.74 14.68
N ASP A 42 -12.30 -8.11 13.66
CA ASP A 42 -11.78 -8.82 12.50
C ASP A 42 -11.09 -7.82 11.56
N ALA A 43 -9.75 -7.87 11.51
CA ALA A 43 -8.94 -6.97 10.71
C ALA A 43 -8.64 -7.46 9.29
N SER A 44 -9.14 -8.65 8.91
CA SER A 44 -8.88 -9.22 7.59
C SER A 44 -9.60 -8.44 6.47
N VAL A 45 -8.90 -8.08 5.40
CA VAL A 45 -9.49 -7.39 4.24
C VAL A 45 -9.02 -8.08 2.97
N PHE A 46 -9.96 -8.58 2.17
CA PHE A 46 -9.68 -9.20 0.88
C PHE A 46 -9.30 -8.15 -0.17
N LEU A 47 -8.16 -8.36 -0.83
CA LEU A 47 -7.55 -7.47 -1.83
C LEU A 47 -7.39 -8.19 -3.18
N GLY A 48 -8.37 -9.03 -3.54
CA GLY A 48 -8.30 -9.94 -4.68
C GLY A 48 -7.74 -11.30 -4.24
N ASP A 49 -6.58 -11.69 -4.80
CA ASP A 49 -5.88 -12.94 -4.47
C ASP A 49 -5.06 -12.87 -3.17
N GLU A 50 -5.02 -11.70 -2.53
CA GLU A 50 -4.25 -11.41 -1.33
C GLU A 50 -5.18 -10.92 -0.23
N ILE A 51 -4.81 -11.13 1.02
CA ILE A 51 -5.54 -10.65 2.19
C ILE A 51 -4.61 -9.68 2.95
N SER A 52 -5.14 -8.55 3.38
CA SER A 52 -4.49 -7.70 4.38
C SER A 52 -5.01 -8.05 5.76
N ASP A 53 -4.15 -8.04 6.77
CA ASP A 53 -4.56 -8.17 8.17
C ASP A 53 -3.75 -7.22 9.07
N LEU A 54 -4.11 -7.10 10.36
CA LEU A 54 -3.36 -6.32 11.34
C LEU A 54 -2.45 -7.20 12.19
N GLU A 55 -1.18 -6.80 12.29
CA GLU A 55 -0.27 -7.35 13.28
C GLU A 55 -0.55 -6.70 14.63
N TRP A 56 -1.49 -7.27 15.38
CA TRP A 56 -2.01 -6.68 16.61
C TRP A 56 -0.91 -6.37 17.64
N ASN A 57 0.12 -7.20 17.77
CA ASN A 57 1.24 -6.93 18.69
C ASN A 57 2.08 -5.70 18.30
N SER A 58 1.89 -5.18 17.09
CA SER A 58 2.58 -4.02 16.51
C SER A 58 1.60 -2.87 16.19
N CYS A 59 0.48 -2.80 16.90
CA CYS A 59 -0.51 -1.73 16.76
C CYS A 59 -0.79 -1.08 18.12
N ASP A 60 -0.53 0.23 18.24
CA ASP A 60 -0.78 1.01 19.45
C ASP A 60 -0.82 2.53 19.20
N TYR A 61 -1.13 3.28 20.26
CA TYR A 61 -0.99 4.72 20.34
C TYR A 61 0.18 5.10 21.24
N ASP A 62 1.16 5.81 20.69
CA ASP A 62 2.28 6.37 21.45
C ASP A 62 1.89 7.74 22.02
N SER A 63 1.46 7.72 23.28
CA SER A 63 1.09 8.93 24.03
C SER A 63 2.23 9.93 24.24
N SER A 64 3.50 9.50 24.17
CA SER A 64 4.64 10.40 24.37
C SER A 64 4.87 11.30 23.15
N ASN A 65 4.65 10.74 21.96
CA ASN A 65 4.81 11.45 20.69
C ASN A 65 3.48 11.94 20.09
N ASP A 66 2.34 11.50 20.65
CA ASP A 66 0.99 11.74 20.14
C ASP A 66 0.82 11.24 18.70
N ILE A 67 1.23 10.01 18.46
CA ILE A 67 1.16 9.35 17.16
C ILE A 67 0.55 7.95 17.30
N TYR A 68 -0.09 7.49 16.24
CA TYR A 68 -0.57 6.12 16.14
C TYR A 68 0.38 5.33 15.25
N TYR A 69 0.57 4.06 15.55
CA TYR A 69 1.20 3.14 14.63
C TYR A 69 0.40 1.85 14.51
N ILE A 70 0.26 1.39 13.27
CA ILE A 70 -0.34 0.09 12.94
C ILE A 70 0.55 -0.61 11.93
N GLN A 71 0.51 -1.94 11.94
CA GLN A 71 1.26 -2.75 11.00
C GLN A 71 0.28 -3.63 10.22
N LEU A 72 0.27 -3.45 8.90
CA LEU A 72 -0.51 -4.27 8.00
C LEU A 72 0.35 -5.42 7.49
N SER A 73 -0.17 -6.63 7.56
CA SER A 73 0.40 -7.81 6.90
C SER A 73 -0.23 -8.01 5.54
N LYS A 74 0.56 -8.52 4.60
CA LYS A 74 0.15 -9.01 3.31
C LYS A 74 0.22 -10.53 3.34
N LEU A 75 -0.94 -11.16 3.29
CA LEU A 75 -1.11 -12.59 3.28
C LEU A 75 -1.36 -13.02 1.83
N ARG A 76 -0.42 -13.77 1.25
CA ARG A 76 -0.53 -14.27 -0.14
C ARG A 76 -0.44 -15.78 -0.17
N SER A 77 -1.27 -16.41 -1.00
CA SER A 77 -1.30 -17.86 -1.22
C SER A 77 -0.58 -18.29 -2.50
N LYS A 78 -0.19 -17.34 -3.36
CA LYS A 78 0.46 -17.59 -4.65
C LYS A 78 1.92 -17.11 -4.66
N ASN A 79 2.73 -17.71 -5.54
CA ASN A 79 4.14 -17.39 -5.75
C ASN A 79 5.03 -17.57 -4.50
N ILE A 80 4.68 -18.50 -3.61
CA ILE A 80 5.47 -18.77 -2.39
C ILE A 80 6.88 -19.20 -2.81
N PRO A 81 7.95 -18.53 -2.33
CA PRO A 81 9.31 -18.93 -2.63
C PRO A 81 9.59 -20.35 -2.12
N SER A 82 10.37 -21.11 -2.86
CA SER A 82 10.92 -22.39 -2.38
C SER A 82 12.14 -22.15 -1.50
N ARG A 83 12.38 -23.04 -0.54
CA ARG A 83 13.61 -23.09 0.25
C ARG A 83 14.64 -23.96 -0.47
N LYS A 84 15.93 -23.67 -0.35
CA LYS A 84 16.99 -24.49 -0.95
C LYS A 84 18.21 -24.54 -0.04
N ARG A 85 18.75 -25.74 0.19
CA ARG A 85 20.06 -25.90 0.85
C ARG A 85 21.18 -25.83 -0.18
N ILE A 86 22.37 -25.40 0.23
CA ILE A 86 23.55 -25.39 -0.64
C ILE A 86 23.76 -26.81 -1.20
N ASN A 87 23.95 -26.93 -2.51
CA ASN A 87 24.13 -28.19 -3.24
C ASN A 87 22.97 -29.22 -3.16
N HIS A 88 21.77 -28.79 -2.78
CA HIS A 88 20.56 -29.64 -2.81
C HIS A 88 19.53 -29.04 -3.75
N ASP A 89 18.52 -29.82 -4.14
CA ASP A 89 17.39 -29.29 -4.91
C ASP A 89 16.54 -28.33 -4.07
N LYS A 90 15.77 -27.50 -4.78
CA LYS A 90 14.79 -26.61 -4.13
C LYS A 90 13.62 -27.43 -3.62
N GLU A 91 13.10 -27.06 -2.47
CA GLU A 91 11.95 -27.66 -1.80
C GLU A 91 10.86 -26.61 -1.63
N ASP A 92 9.60 -26.98 -1.86
CA ASP A 92 8.48 -26.09 -1.65
C ASP A 92 8.24 -25.83 -0.16
N ILE A 93 7.72 -24.65 0.16
CA ILE A 93 7.28 -24.33 1.53
C ILE A 93 5.82 -24.75 1.63
N ASN A 94 5.56 -25.79 2.41
CA ASN A 94 4.20 -26.17 2.79
C ASN A 94 3.73 -25.24 3.92
N LEU A 95 2.60 -24.59 3.70
CA LEU A 95 1.90 -23.76 4.67
C LEU A 95 0.55 -24.42 4.99
N ALA A 96 0.04 -24.23 6.20
CA ALA A 96 -1.36 -24.59 6.51
C ALA A 96 -2.36 -23.69 5.75
N ASP A 97 -3.64 -24.08 5.72
CA ASP A 97 -4.70 -23.35 4.99
C ASP A 97 -4.91 -21.91 5.51
N ASP A 98 -4.57 -21.65 6.77
CA ASP A 98 -4.63 -20.37 7.46
C ASP A 98 -3.25 -19.73 7.69
N GLU A 99 -2.19 -20.31 7.13
CA GLU A 99 -0.81 -19.85 7.29
C GLU A 99 -0.31 -19.15 6.02
N TYR A 100 0.32 -17.99 6.21
CA TYR A 100 0.85 -17.17 5.13
C TYR A 100 2.23 -16.63 5.48
N LEU A 101 2.97 -16.18 4.46
CA LEU A 101 4.21 -15.45 4.69
C LEU A 101 3.91 -14.06 5.25
N GLY A 102 4.46 -13.75 6.42
CA GLY A 102 4.31 -12.45 7.07
C GLY A 102 5.14 -11.36 6.39
N GLU A 103 4.58 -10.73 5.36
CA GLU A 103 5.16 -9.57 4.69
C GLU A 103 4.44 -8.30 5.20
N PHE A 104 5.16 -7.31 5.76
CA PHE A 104 4.52 -6.24 6.53
C PHE A 104 4.80 -4.82 6.03
N ASN A 105 3.86 -3.90 6.26
CA ASN A 105 4.03 -2.45 6.16
C ASN A 105 3.75 -1.77 7.50
N LEU A 106 4.70 -0.98 7.99
CA LEU A 106 4.45 -0.07 9.11
C LEU A 106 3.78 1.20 8.61
N LEU A 107 2.68 1.57 9.25
CA LEU A 107 1.95 2.81 9.06
C LEU A 107 2.04 3.62 10.36
N VAL A 108 2.46 4.88 10.27
CA VAL A 108 2.47 5.82 11.39
C VAL A 108 1.61 7.01 11.04
N TYR A 109 0.61 7.32 11.85
CA TYR A 109 -0.29 8.45 11.64
C TYR A 109 -0.04 9.51 12.72
N ASP A 110 0.21 10.74 12.28
CA ASP A 110 0.31 11.91 13.15
C ASP A 110 -0.99 12.74 13.02
N PRO A 111 -1.83 12.77 14.07
CA PRO A 111 -3.08 13.54 14.07
C PRO A 111 -2.87 15.06 14.00
N LYS A 112 -1.73 15.59 14.46
CA LYS A 112 -1.48 17.04 14.51
C LYS A 112 -1.31 17.62 13.12
N VAL A 113 -0.59 16.90 12.26
CA VAL A 113 -0.36 17.31 10.86
C VAL A 113 -1.23 16.54 9.87
N GLN A 114 -2.07 15.62 10.36
CA GLN A 114 -2.92 14.73 9.56
C GLN A 114 -2.15 14.01 8.45
N ALA A 115 -0.96 13.49 8.77
CA ALA A 115 -0.10 12.81 7.83
C ALA A 115 0.03 11.32 8.16
N LEU A 116 -0.10 10.48 7.14
CA LEU A 116 0.16 9.06 7.21
C LEU A 116 1.53 8.75 6.58
N ILE A 117 2.43 8.22 7.38
CA ILE A 117 3.75 7.76 6.98
C ILE A 117 3.69 6.27 6.74
N VAL A 118 4.12 5.82 5.57
CA VAL A 118 4.13 4.40 5.19
C VAL A 118 5.56 3.95 4.94
N GLN A 119 6.01 2.94 5.67
CA GLN A 119 7.25 2.25 5.37
C GLN A 119 7.08 1.39 4.11
N SER A 120 7.94 1.63 3.12
CA SER A 120 8.00 0.81 1.92
C SER A 120 8.61 -0.55 2.23
N ASN A 121 7.91 -1.61 1.85
CA ASN A 121 8.42 -2.96 1.82
C ASN A 121 8.21 -3.53 0.42
N PHE A 122 9.28 -4.05 -0.22
CA PHE A 122 9.20 -4.60 -1.57
C PHE A 122 8.20 -5.77 -1.66
N TYR A 123 8.13 -6.55 -0.58
CA TYR A 123 7.22 -7.68 -0.48
C TYR A 123 5.90 -7.34 0.21
N GLY A 124 5.74 -6.12 0.74
CA GLY A 124 4.51 -5.71 1.42
C GLY A 124 3.39 -5.32 0.46
N LEU A 125 2.33 -4.75 1.03
CA LEU A 125 1.25 -4.10 0.32
C LEU A 125 1.76 -2.88 -0.46
N THR A 126 1.25 -2.72 -1.68
CA THR A 126 1.40 -1.49 -2.46
C THR A 126 0.56 -0.35 -1.88
N THR A 127 0.85 0.91 -2.22
CA THR A 127 0.04 2.06 -1.77
C THR A 127 -1.45 1.90 -2.10
N LYS A 128 -1.78 1.37 -3.27
CA LYS A 128 -3.17 1.09 -3.67
C LYS A 128 -3.82 0.03 -2.78
N GLN A 129 -3.08 -1.03 -2.47
CA GLN A 129 -3.54 -2.09 -1.57
C GLN A 129 -3.72 -1.60 -0.13
N ILE A 130 -2.82 -0.75 0.36
CA ILE A 130 -2.95 -0.10 1.68
C ILE A 130 -4.22 0.77 1.71
N ALA A 131 -4.47 1.56 0.67
CA ALA A 131 -5.69 2.37 0.57
C ALA A 131 -6.96 1.50 0.58
N LEU A 132 -6.96 0.38 -0.14
CA LEU A 132 -8.07 -0.58 -0.13
C LEU A 132 -8.23 -1.27 1.23
N ALA A 133 -7.13 -1.67 1.88
CA ALA A 133 -7.15 -2.24 3.23
C ALA A 133 -7.76 -1.27 4.24
N LEU A 134 -7.29 -0.01 4.25
CA LEU A 134 -7.85 1.04 5.10
C LEU A 134 -9.32 1.32 4.80
N THR A 135 -9.74 1.24 3.54
CA THR A 135 -11.16 1.35 3.15
C THR A 135 -11.99 0.24 3.78
N GLY A 136 -11.56 -1.02 3.65
CA GLY A 136 -12.25 -2.17 4.23
C GLY A 136 -12.31 -2.09 5.76
N LEU A 137 -11.20 -1.76 6.42
CA LEU A 137 -11.15 -1.55 7.86
C LEU A 137 -12.11 -0.44 8.31
N ARG A 138 -12.15 0.67 7.58
CA ARG A 138 -13.04 1.80 7.87
C ARG A 138 -14.51 1.40 7.77
N GLN A 139 -14.89 0.61 6.77
CA GLN A 139 -16.25 0.08 6.64
C GLN A 139 -16.64 -0.81 7.82
N LYS A 140 -15.71 -1.66 8.31
CA LYS A 140 -15.95 -2.47 9.51
C LYS A 140 -16.11 -1.61 10.76
N VAL A 141 -15.28 -0.57 10.93
CA VAL A 141 -15.42 0.40 12.04
C VAL A 141 -16.74 1.15 11.97
N ASN A 142 -17.15 1.60 10.78
CA ASN A 142 -18.43 2.27 10.57
C ASN A 142 -19.60 1.37 11.02
N LYS A 143 -19.56 0.08 10.65
CA LYS A 143 -20.57 -0.91 11.06
C LYS A 143 -20.63 -1.08 12.59
N ILE A 144 -19.48 -1.10 13.27
CA ILE A 144 -19.41 -1.18 14.74
C ILE A 144 -20.03 0.06 15.40
N ASN A 145 -19.75 1.24 14.83
CA ASN A 145 -20.22 2.51 15.37
C ASN A 145 -21.66 2.87 14.98
N GLY A 146 -22.32 2.04 14.16
CA GLY A 146 -23.65 2.35 13.61
C GLY A 146 -23.66 3.55 12.68
N THR A 147 -22.50 3.92 12.12
CA THR A 147 -22.37 4.99 11.13
C THR A 147 -22.33 4.40 9.73
N SER A 148 -22.84 5.14 8.76
CA SER A 148 -22.70 4.80 7.34
C SER A 148 -21.98 5.92 6.60
N ASP A 149 -21.49 5.59 5.42
CA ASP A 149 -21.15 6.61 4.44
C ASP A 149 -22.44 7.16 3.81
N GLY A 150 -22.30 7.92 2.73
CA GLY A 150 -23.44 8.34 1.89
C GLY A 150 -24.03 7.17 1.10
N ASP A 151 -24.67 7.47 -0.03
CA ASP A 151 -25.35 6.48 -0.86
C ASP A 151 -24.37 5.43 -1.43
N ILE A 152 -23.10 5.83 -1.59
CA ILE A 152 -21.99 4.97 -1.98
C ILE A 152 -20.91 4.93 -0.89
N PRO A 153 -20.25 3.78 -0.68
CA PRO A 153 -19.13 3.69 0.26
C PRO A 153 -17.99 4.62 -0.11
N TYR A 154 -17.49 5.37 0.86
CA TYR A 154 -16.34 6.26 0.65
C TYR A 154 -15.06 5.44 0.58
N VAL A 155 -14.17 5.81 -0.35
CA VAL A 155 -12.93 5.08 -0.62
C VAL A 155 -11.74 5.89 -0.12
N VAL A 156 -10.83 5.24 0.60
CA VAL A 156 -9.61 5.90 1.05
C VAL A 156 -8.71 6.19 -0.14
N HIS A 157 -8.23 7.43 -0.19
CA HIS A 157 -7.21 7.90 -1.13
C HIS A 157 -5.99 8.39 -0.35
N LEU A 158 -4.80 7.96 -0.76
CA LEU A 158 -3.54 8.36 -0.15
C LEU A 158 -2.84 9.37 -1.06
N SER A 159 -3.10 10.65 -0.82
CA SER A 159 -2.51 11.74 -1.61
C SER A 159 -1.07 11.96 -1.17
N PRO A 160 -0.05 11.83 -2.04
CA PRO A 160 1.34 11.98 -1.63
C PRO A 160 1.64 13.41 -1.17
N VAL A 161 2.34 13.54 -0.04
CA VAL A 161 2.87 14.83 0.40
C VAL A 161 4.08 15.16 -0.46
N ILE A 162 3.96 16.22 -1.26
CA ILE A 162 4.99 16.65 -2.21
C ILE A 162 5.88 17.71 -1.55
N ASP A 163 7.19 17.51 -1.61
CA ASP A 163 8.16 18.53 -1.19
C ASP A 163 8.26 19.64 -2.25
N SER A 164 7.56 20.75 -2.02
CA SER A 164 7.57 21.93 -2.90
C SER A 164 8.97 22.52 -3.08
N ASN A 165 9.86 22.43 -2.08
CA ASN A 165 11.22 22.94 -2.19
C ASN A 165 12.07 22.08 -3.13
N ALA A 166 11.90 20.76 -3.08
CA ALA A 166 12.53 19.86 -4.03
C ALA A 166 12.06 20.13 -5.47
N ILE A 167 10.75 20.38 -5.67
CA ILE A 167 10.21 20.78 -6.98
C ILE A 167 10.82 22.10 -7.43
N ASN A 168 10.80 23.13 -6.59
CA ASN A 168 11.33 24.45 -6.94
C ASN A 168 12.83 24.39 -7.28
N LYS A 169 13.61 23.58 -6.55
CA LYS A 169 15.04 23.36 -6.82
C LYS A 169 15.29 22.66 -8.16
N VAL A 170 14.38 21.80 -8.58
CA VAL A 170 14.42 21.15 -9.90
C VAL A 170 14.06 22.16 -10.99
N LEU A 171 12.97 22.92 -10.82
CA LEU A 171 12.51 23.92 -11.80
C LEU A 171 13.53 25.05 -12.05
N ASN A 172 14.24 25.47 -11.00
CA ASN A 172 15.22 26.55 -11.07
C ASN A 172 16.63 26.09 -11.51
N ASN A 173 16.80 24.82 -11.87
CA ASN A 173 18.09 24.30 -12.32
C ASN A 173 18.24 24.45 -13.84
N GLU A 174 19.32 25.07 -14.30
CA GLU A 174 19.64 25.17 -15.73
C GLU A 174 19.96 23.80 -16.36
N ILE A 175 20.43 22.85 -15.55
CA ILE A 175 20.82 21.52 -16.02
C ILE A 175 20.07 20.43 -15.25
N TYR A 176 19.20 19.72 -15.97
CA TYR A 176 18.51 18.53 -15.48
C TYR A 176 19.38 17.29 -15.74
N ARG A 177 20.05 16.76 -14.71
CA ARG A 177 21.00 15.64 -14.86
C ARG A 177 20.34 14.30 -15.23
N LYS A 178 19.12 14.04 -14.76
CA LYS A 178 18.38 12.79 -15.02
C LYS A 178 16.91 12.93 -14.64
N VAL A 179 16.03 12.68 -15.60
CA VAL A 179 14.59 12.44 -15.36
C VAL A 179 14.35 10.96 -15.65
N THR A 180 13.67 10.25 -14.74
CA THR A 180 13.32 8.84 -14.95
C THR A 180 11.82 8.69 -14.80
N ILE A 181 11.14 8.63 -15.93
CA ILE A 181 9.71 8.36 -16.02
C ILE A 181 9.56 6.84 -16.13
N LYS A 182 8.78 6.25 -15.22
CA LYS A 182 8.42 4.83 -15.30
C LYS A 182 6.93 4.75 -15.60
N GLY A 183 6.58 4.38 -16.82
CA GLY A 183 5.23 3.96 -17.19
C GLY A 183 5.08 2.45 -16.99
N ALA A 184 3.85 1.99 -16.75
CA ALA A 184 3.49 0.62 -17.10
C ALA A 184 3.51 0.54 -18.64
N ASP A 185 4.04 -0.56 -19.16
CA ASP A 185 4.36 -0.78 -20.57
C ASP A 185 3.22 -0.36 -21.53
N TYR A 186 3.54 0.44 -22.56
CA TYR A 186 2.60 0.94 -23.57
C TYR A 186 2.49 0.03 -24.79
N ASN A 187 3.17 -1.12 -24.81
CA ASN A 187 3.16 -2.09 -25.91
C ASN A 187 1.77 -2.70 -26.24
N ALA A 188 0.66 -2.12 -25.75
CA ALA A 188 -0.71 -2.42 -26.19
C ALA A 188 -1.37 -1.30 -27.01
N ILE A 189 -0.71 -0.16 -27.28
CA ILE A 189 -1.31 1.01 -27.96
C ILE A 189 -0.57 1.40 -29.26
N ALA A 190 0.56 0.79 -29.61
CA ALA A 190 1.29 1.07 -30.85
C ALA A 190 1.19 -0.01 -31.95
N ASP A 191 0.42 -1.07 -31.74
CA ASP A 191 0.25 -2.16 -32.72
C ASP A 191 -0.92 -1.95 -33.69
N SER A 192 -1.26 -0.69 -34.01
CA SER A 192 -2.26 -0.38 -35.04
C SER A 192 -1.74 0.33 -36.27
N ASP A 193 -0.43 0.54 -36.45
CA ASP A 193 0.15 1.04 -37.71
C ASP A 193 1.68 0.83 -37.81
N LEU A 194 2.14 -0.42 -38.06
CA LEU A 194 3.32 -0.64 -38.90
C LEU A 194 3.34 -2.06 -39.48
N ASN A 195 2.45 -2.30 -40.44
CA ASN A 195 2.52 -3.47 -41.31
C ASN A 195 3.74 -3.37 -42.26
N SER A 196 4.23 -4.55 -42.65
CA SER A 196 5.07 -4.82 -43.82
C SER A 196 6.59 -4.56 -43.73
N GLN A 197 7.33 -5.31 -42.90
CA GLN A 197 8.75 -5.64 -43.23
C GLN A 197 9.41 -6.78 -42.43
N LEU A 198 8.78 -7.35 -41.40
CA LEU A 198 9.41 -8.39 -40.56
C LEU A 198 9.07 -9.85 -40.93
N LEU A 199 8.28 -10.09 -41.97
CA LEU A 199 7.91 -11.45 -42.42
C LEU A 199 8.87 -12.08 -43.44
N ASN A 200 9.93 -11.38 -43.87
CA ASN A 200 10.89 -11.89 -44.86
C ASN A 200 12.26 -12.28 -44.28
N LYS A 201 12.34 -12.68 -43.00
CA LYS A 201 13.63 -13.08 -42.41
C LYS A 201 13.65 -14.35 -41.56
N THR A 202 12.69 -15.25 -41.76
CA THR A 202 12.75 -16.59 -41.14
C THR A 202 12.16 -17.70 -42.02
N ILE A 203 12.41 -17.62 -43.32
CA ILE A 203 12.58 -18.82 -44.15
C ILE A 203 14.04 -18.77 -44.61
N ASP A 204 14.88 -19.45 -43.83
CA ASP A 204 16.08 -20.20 -44.23
C ASP A 204 16.68 -20.86 -42.97
#